data_AF-A0A7Y1TL90-F1
#
_entry.id   AF-A0A7Y1TL90-F1
#
_cell.length_a   1.000
_cell.length_b   1.000
_cell.length_c   1.000
_cell.angle_alpha   90.00
_cell.angle_beta   90.00
_cell.angle_gamma   90.00
#
_symmetry.space_group_name_H-M   'P 1'
#
loop_
_entity.id
_entity.type
_entity.pdbx_description
1 polymer ?
#
loop_
_entity_poly.entity_id
_entity_poly.type
_entity_poly.pdbx_seq_one_letter_code
_entity_poly.pdbx_strand_id
1 'polypeptide(L)'
;MFSQEAFKIFEQSIVQYHVLDSVEQKFVNPYAQGEIEHLLYRKNWIDTVQWHFEDIIRDPDIEPVAALELKRKIDASNQERTDLVEYIDSYFLQKYADVEILENATINTESPAWAIDRLSILALKIYHMKEETQRTDASAEHIEACKNKLAVLLEQKKDLSTAIDQLLADIEAG
;
A
#
# COMPACT_ATOMS: atom_id res chain seq x y z
N MET A 1 0.52 -0.15 -17.95
CA MET A 1 1.38 0.81 -17.21
C MET A 1 1.75 0.18 -15.87
N PHE A 2 2.88 0.55 -15.28
CA PHE A 2 3.41 -0.12 -14.10
C PHE A 2 2.47 0.04 -12.89
N SER A 3 1.96 1.25 -12.66
CA SER A 3 1.06 1.55 -11.54
C SER A 3 -0.21 0.69 -11.54
N GLN A 4 -0.76 0.40 -12.72
CA GLN A 4 -1.95 -0.42 -12.89
C GLN A 4 -1.70 -1.88 -12.46
N GLU A 5 -0.54 -2.43 -12.79
CA GLU A 5 -0.20 -3.80 -12.41
C GLU A 5 0.09 -3.88 -10.90
N ALA A 6 0.85 -2.93 -10.36
CA ALA A 6 1.06 -2.81 -8.93
C ALA A 6 -0.26 -2.75 -8.15
N PHE A 7 -1.23 -1.95 -8.63
CA PHE A 7 -2.53 -1.84 -7.97
C PHE A 7 -3.32 -3.16 -7.96
N LYS A 8 -3.27 -3.95 -9.04
CA LYS A 8 -3.92 -5.27 -9.07
C LYS A 8 -3.31 -6.23 -8.04
N ILE A 9 -1.99 -6.21 -7.92
CA ILE A 9 -1.25 -7.03 -6.93
C ILE A 9 -1.67 -6.63 -5.52
N PHE A 10 -1.82 -5.34 -5.27
CA PHE A 10 -2.32 -4.84 -3.99
C PHE A 10 -3.75 -5.30 -3.71
N GLU A 11 -4.67 -5.15 -4.68
CA GLU A 11 -6.04 -5.66 -4.53
C GLU A 11 -6.07 -7.17 -4.25
N GLN A 12 -5.22 -7.95 -4.93
CA GLN A 12 -5.11 -9.39 -4.70
C GLN A 12 -4.60 -9.72 -3.29
N SER A 13 -3.57 -9.02 -2.82
CA SER A 13 -3.02 -9.19 -1.46
C SER A 13 -4.07 -8.88 -0.40
N ILE A 14 -4.77 -7.74 -0.52
CA ILE A 14 -5.83 -7.33 0.40
C ILE A 14 -6.95 -8.37 0.44
N VAL A 15 -7.47 -8.78 -0.72
CA VAL A 15 -8.55 -9.78 -0.79
C VAL A 15 -8.10 -11.11 -0.17
N GLN A 16 -6.85 -11.54 -0.44
CA GLN A 16 -6.33 -12.79 0.11
C GLN A 16 -6.20 -12.74 1.64
N TYR A 17 -5.77 -11.62 2.21
CA TYR A 17 -5.69 -11.44 3.66
C TYR A 17 -7.08 -11.58 4.31
N HIS A 18 -8.10 -10.94 3.73
CA HIS A 18 -9.47 -10.91 4.28
C HIS A 18 -10.23 -12.24 4.11
N VAL A 19 -9.63 -13.27 3.49
CA VAL A 19 -10.18 -14.64 3.53
C VAL A 19 -10.14 -15.22 4.94
N LEU A 20 -9.04 -14.98 5.68
CA LEU A 20 -8.88 -15.41 7.08
C LEU A 20 -9.06 -14.26 8.06
N ASP A 21 -8.84 -13.03 7.61
CA ASP A 21 -9.05 -11.78 8.35
C ASP A 21 -8.43 -11.79 9.75
N SER A 22 -7.18 -12.23 9.82
CA SER A 22 -6.46 -12.41 11.08
C SER A 22 -5.01 -11.96 10.96
N VAL A 23 -4.55 -11.18 11.94
CA VAL A 23 -3.17 -10.71 12.02
C VAL A 23 -2.16 -11.83 12.34
N GLU A 24 -2.62 -12.98 12.83
CA GLU A 24 -1.78 -14.14 13.14
C GLU A 24 -1.68 -15.14 11.97
N GLN A 25 -2.30 -14.83 10.84
CA GLN A 25 -2.29 -15.71 9.68
C GLN A 25 -0.90 -15.79 9.02
N LYS A 26 -0.56 -16.97 8.48
CA LYS A 26 0.72 -17.17 7.80
C LYS A 26 0.76 -16.39 6.48
N PHE A 27 1.87 -15.70 6.24
CA PHE A 27 2.15 -15.08 4.96
C PHE A 27 2.53 -16.13 3.91
N VAL A 28 1.88 -16.09 2.74
CA VAL A 28 2.23 -16.86 1.56
C VAL A 28 2.27 -15.91 0.36
N ASN A 29 3.41 -15.84 -0.32
CA ASN A 29 3.56 -15.01 -1.51
C ASN A 29 3.29 -15.86 -2.77
N PRO A 30 2.34 -15.48 -3.64
CA PRO A 30 2.08 -16.23 -4.87
C PRO A 30 3.11 -15.95 -5.98
N TYR A 31 3.95 -14.93 -5.84
CA TYR A 31 4.96 -14.54 -6.83
C TYR A 31 6.34 -15.10 -6.50
N ALA A 32 7.13 -15.38 -7.54
CA ALA A 32 8.46 -15.97 -7.39
C ALA A 32 9.45 -14.97 -6.77
N GLN A 33 10.44 -15.48 -6.02
CA GLN A 33 11.49 -14.61 -5.48
C GLN A 33 12.31 -13.98 -6.61
N GLY A 34 12.65 -12.70 -6.45
CA GLY A 34 13.43 -11.92 -7.42
C GLY A 34 12.59 -11.09 -8.39
N GLU A 35 11.28 -11.29 -8.43
CA GLU A 35 10.34 -10.48 -9.23
C GLU A 35 9.88 -9.25 -8.45
N ILE A 36 9.60 -8.13 -9.13
CA ILE A 36 9.10 -6.91 -8.47
C ILE A 36 7.72 -7.16 -7.85
N GLU A 37 6.92 -8.00 -8.46
CA GLU A 37 5.59 -8.43 -8.01
C GLU A 37 5.66 -9.10 -6.63
N HIS A 38 6.71 -9.87 -6.37
CA HIS A 38 6.97 -10.46 -5.05
C HIS A 38 7.12 -9.39 -3.97
N LEU A 39 7.87 -8.34 -4.26
CA LEU A 39 8.09 -7.22 -3.34
C LEU A 39 6.80 -6.42 -3.14
N LEU A 40 6.09 -6.12 -4.23
CA LEU A 40 4.82 -5.39 -4.18
C LEU A 40 3.76 -6.14 -3.36
N TYR A 41 3.64 -7.45 -3.54
CA TYR A 41 2.72 -8.28 -2.76
C TYR A 41 3.12 -8.30 -1.28
N ARG A 42 4.40 -8.50 -0.96
CA ARG A 42 4.89 -8.47 0.43
C ARG A 42 4.62 -7.10 1.07
N LYS A 43 4.85 -6.01 0.33
CA LYS A 43 4.65 -4.64 0.78
C LYS A 43 3.21 -4.42 1.20
N ASN A 44 2.28 -4.74 0.30
CA ASN A 44 0.87 -4.56 0.60
C ASN A 44 0.37 -5.49 1.71
N TRP A 45 0.91 -6.71 1.81
CA TRP A 45 0.61 -7.61 2.92
C TRP A 45 1.00 -7.00 4.27
N ILE A 46 2.22 -6.45 4.38
CA ILE A 46 2.69 -5.77 5.60
C ILE A 46 1.76 -4.61 5.94
N ASP A 47 1.40 -3.76 4.96
CA ASP A 47 0.44 -2.67 5.21
C ASP A 47 -0.90 -3.17 5.71
N THR A 48 -1.39 -4.28 5.15
CA THR A 48 -2.69 -4.86 5.51
C THR A 48 -2.67 -5.37 6.95
N VAL A 49 -1.63 -6.13 7.32
CA VAL A 49 -1.44 -6.59 8.70
C VAL A 49 -1.30 -5.40 9.66
N GLN A 50 -0.51 -4.39 9.27
CA GLN A 50 -0.31 -3.17 10.07
C GLN A 50 -1.62 -2.42 10.31
N TRP A 51 -2.47 -2.30 9.27
CA TRP A 51 -3.79 -1.68 9.39
C TRP A 51 -4.62 -2.33 10.49
N HIS A 52 -4.66 -3.66 10.50
CA HIS A 52 -5.41 -4.43 11.50
C HIS A 52 -4.77 -4.39 12.89
N PHE A 53 -3.43 -4.33 13.00
CA PHE A 53 -2.79 -4.06 14.29
C PHE A 53 -3.17 -2.69 14.85
N GLU A 54 -3.24 -1.65 14.00
CA GLU A 54 -3.67 -0.31 14.40
C GLU A 54 -5.15 -0.30 14.82
N ASP A 55 -6.00 -1.12 14.22
CA ASP A 55 -7.39 -1.23 14.65
C ASP A 55 -7.52 -1.94 16.01
N ILE A 56 -6.73 -2.99 16.27
CA ILE A 56 -6.71 -3.67 17.57
C ILE A 56 -6.21 -2.75 18.69
N ILE A 57 -5.13 -1.98 18.46
CA ILE A 57 -4.56 -1.12 19.51
C ILE A 57 -5.43 0.11 19.83
N ARG A 58 -6.39 0.45 18.96
CA ARG A 58 -7.36 1.55 19.19
C ARG A 58 -8.49 1.18 20.14
N ASP A 59 -8.62 -0.09 20.52
CA ASP A 59 -9.58 -0.52 21.52
C ASP A 59 -9.30 0.17 22.87
N PRO A 60 -10.22 1.00 23.40
CA PRO A 60 -10.01 1.71 24.66
C PRO A 60 -9.93 0.76 25.87
N ASP A 61 -10.44 -0.46 25.74
CA ASP A 61 -10.50 -1.46 26.81
C ASP A 61 -9.35 -2.50 26.71
N ILE A 62 -8.37 -2.28 25.83
CA ILE A 62 -7.22 -3.19 25.67
C ILE A 62 -6.40 -3.29 26.97
N GLU A 63 -6.07 -4.53 27.34
CA GLU A 63 -5.21 -4.78 28.49
C GLU A 63 -3.82 -4.14 28.29
N PRO A 64 -3.31 -3.33 29.24
CA PRO A 64 -2.07 -2.55 29.05
C PRO A 64 -0.84 -3.37 28.65
N VAL A 65 -0.72 -4.60 29.17
CA VAL A 65 0.39 -5.50 28.82
C VAL A 65 0.28 -5.98 27.38
N ALA A 66 -0.92 -6.38 26.95
CA ALA A 66 -1.19 -6.77 25.57
C ALA A 66 -1.00 -5.58 24.60
N ALA A 67 -1.39 -4.37 25.01
CA ALA A 67 -1.16 -3.15 24.24
C ALA A 67 0.34 -2.88 24.01
N LEU A 68 1.18 -3.09 25.02
CA LEU A 68 2.64 -2.92 24.88
C LEU A 68 3.24 -3.98 23.93
N GLU A 69 2.80 -5.23 24.04
CA GLU A 69 3.23 -6.30 23.12
C GLU A 69 2.83 -5.99 21.68
N LEU A 70 1.59 -5.56 21.46
CA LEU A 70 1.08 -5.15 20.16
C LEU A 70 1.83 -3.93 19.62
N LYS A 71 2.13 -2.93 20.47
CA LYS A 71 2.90 -1.75 20.07
C LYS A 71 4.29 -2.12 19.57
N ARG A 72 4.95 -3.11 20.18
CA ARG A 72 6.24 -3.63 19.70
C ARG A 72 6.11 -4.34 18.34
N LYS A 73 5.02 -5.09 18.11
CA LYS A 73 4.71 -5.67 16.80
C LYS A 73 4.51 -4.59 15.74
N ILE A 74 3.76 -3.53 16.07
CA ILE A 74 3.55 -2.35 15.22
C ILE A 74 4.87 -1.66 14.87
N ASP A 75 5.76 -1.47 15.84
CA ASP A 75 7.05 -0.82 15.59
C ASP A 75 7.95 -1.67 14.68
N ALA A 76 7.99 -2.98 14.90
CA ALA A 76 8.71 -3.91 14.02
C ALA A 76 8.14 -3.92 12.60
N SER A 77 6.81 -3.93 12.46
CA SER A 77 6.10 -3.91 11.18
C SER A 77 6.32 -2.59 10.42
N ASN A 78 6.35 -1.45 11.12
CA ASN A 78 6.69 -0.15 10.52
C ASN A 78 8.14 -0.13 10.01
N GLN A 79 9.08 -0.72 10.75
CA GLN A 79 10.46 -0.85 10.27
C GLN A 79 10.52 -1.74 9.03
N GLU A 80 9.87 -2.91 9.05
CA GLU A 80 9.84 -3.83 7.91
C GLU A 80 9.24 -3.17 6.66
N ARG A 81 8.19 -2.35 6.82
CA ARG A 81 7.61 -1.58 5.71
C ARG A 81 8.65 -0.64 5.11
N THR A 82 9.34 0.16 5.93
CA THR A 82 10.36 1.11 5.46
C THR A 82 11.51 0.38 4.77
N ASP A 83 12.04 -0.69 5.37
CA ASP A 83 13.14 -1.48 4.81
C ASP A 83 12.76 -2.04 3.42
N LEU A 84 11.52 -2.50 3.26
CA LEU A 84 11.03 -3.01 2.00
C LEU A 84 10.84 -1.91 0.94
N VAL A 85 10.42 -0.71 1.33
CA VAL A 85 10.35 0.45 0.43
C VAL A 85 11.75 0.81 -0.09
N GLU A 86 12.76 0.86 0.80
CA GLU A 86 14.15 1.10 0.39
C GLU A 86 14.70 -0.02 -0.52
N TYR A 87 14.29 -1.27 -0.29
CA TYR A 87 14.65 -2.39 -1.16
C TYR A 87 14.00 -2.28 -2.55
N ILE A 88 12.75 -1.83 -2.64
CA ILE A 88 12.07 -1.54 -3.92
C ILE A 88 12.76 -0.39 -4.65
N ASP A 89 13.22 0.65 -3.94
CA ASP A 89 14.01 1.71 -4.55
C ASP A 89 15.35 1.18 -5.11
N SER A 90 16.00 0.29 -4.37
CA SER A 90 17.22 -0.38 -4.85
C SER A 90 16.98 -1.16 -6.14
N TYR A 91 15.82 -1.80 -6.28
CA TYR A 91 15.42 -2.44 -7.54
C TYR A 91 15.31 -1.44 -8.69
N PHE A 92 14.65 -0.29 -8.49
CA PHE A 92 14.54 0.74 -9.54
C PHE A 92 15.89 1.38 -9.86
N LEU A 93 16.72 1.63 -8.85
CA LEU A 93 18.08 2.15 -9.03
C LEU A 93 18.91 1.19 -9.90
N GLN A 94 18.83 -0.12 -9.63
CA GLN A 94 19.51 -1.12 -10.45
C GLN A 94 18.93 -1.20 -11.86
N LYS A 95 17.60 -1.16 -11.99
CA LYS A 95 16.91 -1.23 -13.29
C LYS A 95 17.30 -0.09 -14.22
N TYR A 96 17.49 1.11 -13.68
CA TYR A 96 17.82 2.31 -14.44
C TYR A 96 19.29 2.74 -14.29
N ALA A 97 20.18 1.83 -13.87
CA ALA A 97 21.58 2.15 -13.60
C ALA A 97 22.36 2.65 -14.83
N ASP A 98 21.96 2.21 -16.02
CA ASP A 98 22.60 2.55 -17.30
C ASP A 98 21.93 3.76 -18.00
N VAL A 99 20.93 4.40 -17.37
CA VAL A 99 20.28 5.59 -17.94
C VAL A 99 21.23 6.80 -17.82
N GLU A 100 21.47 7.46 -18.96
CA GLU A 100 22.22 8.72 -18.99
C GLU A 100 21.35 9.88 -18.49
N ILE A 101 21.79 10.56 -17.42
CA ILE A 101 21.05 11.69 -16.83
C ILE A 101 21.18 12.91 -17.74
N LEU A 102 20.04 13.49 -18.14
CA LEU A 102 20.02 14.71 -18.96
C LEU A 102 20.32 15.96 -18.12
N GLU A 103 20.93 16.99 -18.74
CA GLU A 103 21.25 18.26 -18.06
C GLU A 103 20.01 18.96 -17.46
N ASN A 104 18.85 18.72 -18.05
CA ASN A 104 17.56 19.29 -17.65
C ASN A 104 16.62 18.26 -17.00
N ALA A 105 17.16 17.15 -16.48
CA ALA A 105 16.40 16.13 -15.77
C ALA A 105 15.61 16.73 -14.60
N THR A 106 14.37 16.28 -14.43
CA THR A 106 13.46 16.80 -13.41
C THR A 106 13.82 16.26 -12.02
N ILE A 107 13.85 17.15 -11.02
CA ILE A 107 13.96 16.74 -9.61
C ILE A 107 12.57 16.47 -9.06
N ASN A 108 12.39 15.30 -8.45
CA ASN A 108 11.13 14.86 -7.84
C ASN A 108 11.21 14.91 -6.31
N THR A 109 10.07 15.10 -5.65
CA THR A 109 10.00 15.21 -4.17
C THR A 109 10.12 13.88 -3.45
N GLU A 110 9.87 12.77 -4.14
CA GLU A 110 9.91 11.41 -3.61
C GLU A 110 10.45 10.44 -4.66
N SER A 111 10.92 9.28 -4.21
CA SER A 111 11.38 8.20 -5.09
C SER A 111 10.19 7.36 -5.61
N PRO A 112 10.41 6.50 -6.62
CA PRO A 112 9.37 5.60 -7.11
C PRO A 112 8.79 4.71 -6.00
N ALA A 113 9.60 4.14 -5.10
CA ALA A 113 9.09 3.24 -4.07
C ALA A 113 8.20 3.95 -3.05
N TRP A 114 8.53 5.19 -2.66
CA TRP A 114 7.68 5.98 -1.75
C TRP A 114 6.33 6.37 -2.39
N ALA A 115 6.32 6.67 -3.70
CA ALA A 115 5.06 6.91 -4.40
C ALA A 115 4.20 5.62 -4.48
N ILE A 116 4.83 4.47 -4.71
CA ILE A 116 4.18 3.14 -4.71
C ILE A 116 3.68 2.77 -3.30
N ASP A 117 4.41 3.14 -2.24
CA ASP A 117 3.99 2.94 -0.85
C ASP A 117 2.63 3.58 -0.58
N ARG A 118 2.48 4.84 -0.98
CA ARG A 118 1.22 5.59 -0.90
C ARG A 118 0.12 4.94 -1.74
N LEU A 119 0.45 4.40 -2.91
CA LEU A 119 -0.51 3.70 -3.76
C LEU A 119 -1.04 2.43 -3.08
N SER A 120 -0.20 1.68 -2.37
CA SER A 120 -0.60 0.50 -1.60
C SER A 120 -1.54 0.86 -0.45
N ILE A 121 -1.24 1.92 0.33
CA ILE A 121 -2.14 2.42 1.38
C ILE A 121 -3.48 2.90 0.79
N LEU A 122 -3.45 3.52 -0.39
CA LEU A 122 -4.66 3.95 -1.07
C LEU A 122 -5.53 2.77 -1.51
N ALA A 123 -4.92 1.65 -1.92
CA ALA A 123 -5.65 0.42 -2.22
C ALA A 123 -6.42 -0.10 -0.99
N LEU A 124 -5.79 -0.12 0.19
CA LEU A 124 -6.45 -0.47 1.45
C LEU A 124 -7.61 0.47 1.80
N LYS A 125 -7.38 1.79 1.70
CA LYS A 125 -8.44 2.79 1.94
C LYS A 125 -9.63 2.58 1.01
N ILE A 126 -9.38 2.29 -0.27
CA ILE A 126 -10.43 2.03 -1.26
C ILE A 126 -11.18 0.73 -0.91
N TYR A 127 -10.48 -0.32 -0.51
CA TYR A 127 -11.10 -1.59 -0.12
C TYR A 127 -12.08 -1.39 1.04
N HIS A 128 -11.62 -0.87 2.18
CA HIS A 128 -12.48 -0.69 3.35
C HIS A 128 -13.57 0.36 3.14
N MET A 129 -13.30 1.42 2.36
CA MET A 129 -14.35 2.39 2.04
C MET A 129 -15.45 1.75 1.17
N LYS A 130 -15.11 0.83 0.26
CA LYS A 130 -16.12 0.07 -0.50
C LYS A 130 -16.99 -0.77 0.43
N GLU A 131 -16.41 -1.44 1.42
CA GLU A 131 -17.17 -2.21 2.43
C GLU A 131 -18.17 -1.30 3.17
N GLU A 132 -17.72 -0.12 3.61
CA GLU A 132 -18.59 0.85 4.28
C GLU A 132 -19.76 1.33 3.40
N THR A 133 -19.57 1.45 2.08
CA THR A 133 -20.68 1.80 1.16
C THR A 133 -21.71 0.69 0.99
N GLN A 134 -21.38 -0.55 1.37
CA GLN A 134 -22.22 -1.74 1.17
C GLN A 134 -22.96 -2.16 2.45
N ARG A 135 -22.74 -1.44 3.56
CA ARG A 135 -23.41 -1.68 4.83
C ARG A 135 -24.92 -1.52 4.72
N THR A 136 -25.65 -2.45 5.34
CA THR A 136 -27.12 -2.45 5.38
C THR A 136 -27.67 -1.95 6.72
N ASP A 137 -26.80 -1.76 7.71
CA ASP A 137 -27.10 -1.34 9.08
C ASP A 137 -26.88 0.16 9.33
N ALA A 138 -26.47 0.91 8.30
CA ALA A 138 -26.19 2.35 8.38
C ALA A 138 -27.31 3.20 7.75
N SER A 139 -27.38 4.48 8.12
CA SER A 139 -28.35 5.42 7.53
C SER A 139 -28.02 5.73 6.07
N ALA A 140 -29.04 6.14 5.30
CA ALA A 140 -28.86 6.54 3.91
C ALA A 140 -27.87 7.71 3.76
N GLU A 141 -27.91 8.67 4.67
CA GLU A 141 -26.99 9.81 4.70
C GLU A 141 -25.53 9.36 4.95
N HIS A 142 -25.32 8.38 5.83
CA HIS A 142 -24.00 7.81 6.07
C HIS A 142 -23.46 7.09 4.83
N ILE A 143 -24.28 6.23 4.21
CA ILE A 143 -23.90 5.52 2.98
C ILE A 143 -23.52 6.51 1.87
N GLU A 144 -24.30 7.58 1.71
CA GLU A 144 -24.02 8.61 0.70
C GLU A 144 -22.72 9.37 1.01
N ALA A 145 -22.44 9.69 2.27
CA ALA A 145 -21.17 10.27 2.68
C ALA A 145 -19.98 9.34 2.37
N CYS A 146 -20.12 8.03 2.60
CA CYS A 146 -19.10 7.03 2.27
C CYS A 146 -18.89 6.91 0.75
N LYS A 147 -19.96 6.95 -0.05
CA LYS A 147 -19.85 6.96 -1.53
C LYS A 147 -19.10 8.19 -2.04
N ASN A 148 -19.36 9.36 -1.48
CA ASN A 148 -18.64 10.58 -1.83
C ASN A 148 -17.16 10.48 -1.48
N LYS A 149 -16.81 9.92 -0.31
CA LYS A 149 -15.42 9.65 0.07
C LYS A 149 -14.76 8.64 -0.87
N LEU A 150 -15.47 7.57 -1.23
CA LEU A 150 -14.97 6.58 -2.18
C LEU A 150 -14.67 7.20 -3.54
N ALA A 151 -15.52 8.09 -4.05
CA ALA A 151 -15.29 8.80 -5.31
C ALA A 151 -13.98 9.62 -5.26
N VAL A 152 -13.72 10.32 -4.14
CA VAL A 152 -12.47 11.06 -3.94
C VAL A 152 -11.26 10.11 -3.93
N LEU A 153 -11.34 8.97 -3.24
CA LEU A 153 -10.26 7.98 -3.21
C LEU A 153 -9.97 7.39 -4.60
N LEU A 154 -11.00 7.18 -5.42
CA LEU A 154 -10.85 6.69 -6.79
C LEU A 154 -10.19 7.74 -7.70
N GLU A 155 -10.50 9.03 -7.55
CA GLU A 155 -9.79 10.08 -8.29
C GLU A 155 -8.32 10.17 -7.83
N GLN A 156 -8.06 10.13 -6.52
CA GLN A 156 -6.70 10.08 -5.99
C GLN A 156 -5.90 8.88 -6.53
N LYS A 157 -6.55 7.73 -6.73
CA LYS A 157 -5.91 6.54 -7.33
C LYS A 157 -5.46 6.85 -8.74
N LYS A 158 -6.34 7.46 -9.54
CA LYS A 158 -6.04 7.83 -10.93
C LYS A 158 -4.90 8.84 -11.00
N ASP A 159 -4.94 9.88 -10.19
CA ASP A 159 -3.92 10.93 -10.15
C ASP A 159 -2.55 10.36 -9.73
N LEU A 160 -2.51 9.61 -8.63
CA LEU A 160 -1.27 9.00 -8.13
C LEU A 160 -0.71 7.96 -9.11
N SER A 161 -1.57 7.15 -9.71
CA SER A 161 -1.14 6.16 -10.73
C SER A 161 -0.50 6.86 -11.93
N THR A 162 -1.12 7.94 -12.41
CA THR A 162 -0.60 8.75 -13.52
C THR A 162 0.74 9.38 -13.16
N ALA A 163 0.86 9.96 -11.96
CA ALA A 163 2.10 10.56 -11.49
C ALA A 163 3.24 9.53 -11.36
N ILE A 164 2.95 8.32 -10.87
CA ILE A 164 3.94 7.22 -10.78
C ILE A 164 4.42 6.80 -12.17
N ASP A 165 3.49 6.60 -13.11
CA ASP A 165 3.87 6.16 -14.46
C ASP A 165 4.67 7.25 -15.19
N GLN A 166 4.32 8.54 -15.00
CA GLN A 166 5.10 9.65 -15.55
C GLN A 166 6.50 9.71 -14.91
N LEU A 167 6.60 9.59 -13.58
CA LEU A 167 7.87 9.58 -12.87
C LEU A 167 8.80 8.46 -13.40
N LEU A 168 8.26 7.25 -13.57
CA LEU A 168 9.03 6.12 -14.08
C LEU A 168 9.45 6.32 -15.55
N ALA A 169 8.58 6.92 -16.37
CA ALA A 169 8.90 7.24 -17.75
C ALA A 169 9.98 8.33 -17.86
N ASP A 170 9.91 9.35 -17.01
CA ASP A 170 10.93 10.42 -16.95
C ASP A 170 12.29 9.86 -16.51
N ILE A 171 12.31 8.98 -15.50
CA ILE A 171 13.53 8.29 -15.06
C ILE A 171 14.10 7.40 -16.17
N GLU A 172 13.26 6.72 -16.95
CA GLU A 172 13.70 5.88 -18.07
C GLU A 172 14.26 6.70 -19.24
N ALA A 173 13.81 7.95 -19.40
CA ALA A 173 14.22 8.85 -20.48
C ALA A 173 15.48 9.68 -20.17
N GLY A 174 15.88 9.77 -18.90
CA GLY A 174 17.09 10.47 -18.46
C GLY A 174 16.88 11.88 -17.91
#